data_AF-A0A6B2YUN2-F1
#
_entry.id   AF-A0A6B2YUN2-F1
#
_cell.length_a   1.000
_cell.length_b   1.000
_cell.length_c   1.000
_cell.angle_alpha   90.00
_cell.angle_beta   90.00
_cell.angle_gamma   90.00
#
_symmetry.space_group_name_H-M   'P 1'
#
loop_
_entity.id
_entity.type
_entity.pdbx_description
1 polymer ?
#
loop_
_entity_poly.entity_id
_entity_poly.type
_entity_poly.pdbx_seq_one_letter_code
_entity_poly.pdbx_strand_id
1 'polypeptide(L)'
;MNAIAADPDAPATDRLPVLSPMLRRLAAERATGALMRDRGTLYLADGQVVHAESPATPGIDVLLTTGGTLRHEGWWDAVAQAGAGRRVGRYLVDSGHVPGGALELCHLGALYDAAFFALAPTGTPARFRYGVAHWIGPVRPVPVAAVERETLRRREFLDRIWPDAACDGAPLLRSAAHPSDAPVPARQRRILELADGVRTASDIAQALGRSAFHILVDLRRLAAAGLVEAVRAQPLPAASGPGRITLPEVTADPDIALLRRLRDALEAL
;
A
#
# COMPACT_ATOMS: atom_id res chain seq x y z
N MET A 1 -8.80 41.47 -35.71
CA MET A 1 -8.62 40.09 -36.20
C MET A 1 -7.13 39.83 -36.32
N ASN A 2 -6.50 39.34 -35.26
CA ASN A 2 -5.11 38.86 -35.29
C ASN A 2 -5.09 37.55 -34.51
N ALA A 3 -4.99 36.46 -35.26
CA ALA A 3 -4.80 35.13 -34.71
C ALA A 3 -3.38 35.04 -34.15
N ILE A 4 -3.26 34.85 -32.85
CA ILE A 4 -2.01 34.40 -32.23
C ILE A 4 -1.86 32.94 -32.69
N ALA A 5 -0.98 32.73 -33.66
CA ALA A 5 -0.55 31.41 -34.06
C ALA A 5 0.09 30.74 -32.83
N ALA A 6 -0.53 29.67 -32.36
CA ALA A 6 0.05 28.82 -31.34
C ALA A 6 1.30 28.17 -31.93
N ASP A 7 2.41 28.34 -31.23
CA ASP A 7 3.70 27.71 -31.53
C ASP A 7 3.56 26.17 -31.51
N PRO A 8 3.80 25.46 -32.64
CA PRO A 8 3.67 24.01 -32.70
C PRO A 8 4.82 23.26 -32.00
N ASP A 9 5.88 23.96 -31.56
CA ASP A 9 7.08 23.38 -30.94
C ASP A 9 7.23 23.67 -29.44
N ALA A 10 6.16 24.12 -28.76
CA ALA A 10 6.17 24.18 -27.30
C ALA A 10 6.40 22.76 -26.73
N PRO A 11 7.47 22.51 -25.95
CA PRO A 11 7.75 21.18 -25.42
C PRO A 11 6.52 20.74 -24.63
N ALA A 12 5.95 19.61 -25.03
CA ALA A 12 4.84 18.99 -24.33
C ALA A 12 5.28 18.86 -22.87
N THR A 13 4.79 19.72 -21.99
CA THR A 13 5.04 19.60 -20.56
C THR A 13 4.52 18.23 -20.21
N ASP A 14 5.45 17.30 -19.99
CA ASP A 14 5.23 15.87 -19.94
C ASP A 14 4.00 15.59 -19.09
N ARG A 15 2.85 15.35 -19.75
CA ARG A 15 1.58 15.11 -19.07
C ARG A 15 1.71 13.72 -18.50
N LEU A 16 2.26 13.65 -17.29
CA LEU A 16 2.38 12.43 -16.52
C LEU A 16 1.06 11.64 -16.63
N PRO A 17 1.13 10.34 -16.99
CA PRO A 17 -0.06 9.53 -17.20
C PRO A 17 -0.98 9.59 -15.99
N VAL A 18 -2.27 9.74 -16.24
CA VAL A 18 -3.26 9.88 -15.18
C VAL A 18 -3.43 8.54 -14.47
N LEU A 19 -3.00 8.47 -13.20
CA LEU A 19 -3.12 7.25 -12.41
C LEU A 19 -4.56 7.00 -11.94
N SER A 20 -5.29 8.08 -11.65
CA SER A 20 -6.70 8.02 -11.27
C SER A 20 -7.41 9.34 -11.64
N PRO A 21 -8.22 9.35 -12.71
CA PRO A 21 -9.04 10.51 -13.06
C PRO A 21 -9.97 10.93 -11.92
N MET A 22 -10.51 9.95 -11.19
CA MET A 22 -11.35 10.19 -10.02
C MET A 22 -10.61 10.90 -8.89
N LEU A 23 -9.37 10.50 -8.59
CA LEU A 23 -8.58 11.14 -7.54
C LEU A 23 -8.28 12.61 -7.87
N ARG A 24 -7.92 12.92 -9.14
CA ARG A 24 -7.72 14.30 -9.60
C ARG A 24 -8.99 15.14 -9.49
N ARG A 25 -10.14 14.57 -9.86
CA ARG A 25 -11.43 15.24 -9.72
C ARG A 25 -11.73 15.57 -8.25
N LEU A 26 -11.58 14.60 -7.35
CA LEU A 26 -11.78 14.79 -5.91
C LEU A 26 -10.84 15.85 -5.33
N ALA A 27 -9.59 15.93 -5.82
CA ALA A 27 -8.65 16.97 -5.44
C ALA A 27 -9.14 18.37 -5.87
N ALA A 28 -9.60 18.50 -7.12
CA ALA A 28 -10.12 19.75 -7.67
C ALA A 28 -11.39 20.23 -6.94
N GLU A 29 -12.26 19.29 -6.56
CA GLU A 29 -13.47 19.53 -5.78
C GLU A 29 -13.18 19.78 -4.28
N ARG A 30 -11.91 19.73 -3.86
CA ARG A 30 -11.48 19.83 -2.44
C ARG A 30 -12.20 18.82 -1.53
N ALA A 31 -12.50 17.64 -2.06
CA ALA A 31 -13.28 16.64 -1.36
C ALA A 31 -12.57 16.15 -0.09
N THR A 32 -13.37 15.83 0.93
CA THR A 32 -12.92 15.21 2.18
C THR A 32 -13.64 13.87 2.34
N GLY A 33 -12.89 12.80 2.50
CA GLY A 33 -13.43 11.44 2.49
C GLY A 33 -12.38 10.37 2.20
N ALA A 34 -12.82 9.14 1.95
CA ALA A 34 -11.95 8.01 1.63
C ALA A 34 -12.21 7.49 0.21
N LEU A 35 -11.16 7.43 -0.61
CA LEU A 35 -11.15 6.79 -1.92
C LEU A 35 -10.67 5.34 -1.78
N MET A 36 -11.60 4.40 -1.90
CA MET A 36 -11.34 2.97 -1.81
C MET A 36 -11.04 2.40 -3.20
N ARG A 37 -9.95 1.65 -3.30
CA ARG A 37 -9.54 0.88 -4.47
C ARG A 37 -9.25 -0.57 -4.05
N ASP A 38 -9.12 -1.44 -5.04
CA ASP A 38 -8.87 -2.87 -4.85
C ASP A 38 -7.67 -3.17 -3.94
N ARG A 39 -6.59 -2.40 -4.09
CA ARG A 39 -5.33 -2.62 -3.36
C ARG A 39 -5.05 -1.61 -2.26
N GLY A 40 -6.03 -0.81 -1.87
CA GLY A 40 -5.86 0.14 -0.77
C GLY A 40 -6.79 1.34 -0.81
N THR A 41 -6.64 2.20 0.19
CA THR A 41 -7.50 3.36 0.43
C THR A 41 -6.64 4.63 0.53
N LEU A 42 -7.08 5.71 -0.12
CA LEU A 42 -6.51 7.04 0.08
C LEU A 42 -7.51 7.90 0.85
N TYR A 43 -7.07 8.52 1.95
CA TYR A 43 -7.86 9.45 2.74
C TYR A 43 -7.55 10.87 2.33
N LEU A 44 -8.60 11.62 1.99
CA LEU A 44 -8.53 13.00 1.55
C LEU A 44 -9.10 13.93 2.61
N ALA A 45 -8.46 15.06 2.80
CA ALA A 45 -9.04 16.23 3.47
C ALA A 45 -8.73 17.46 2.62
N ASP A 46 -9.75 18.24 2.30
CA ASP A 46 -9.62 19.49 1.54
C ASP A 46 -8.87 19.29 0.19
N GLY A 47 -9.12 18.15 -0.47
CA GLY A 47 -8.47 17.76 -1.73
C GLY A 47 -7.00 17.30 -1.60
N GLN A 48 -6.44 17.23 -0.39
CA GLN A 48 -5.10 16.73 -0.11
C GLN A 48 -5.17 15.31 0.42
N VAL A 49 -4.18 14.47 0.09
CA VAL A 49 -4.04 13.13 0.68
C VAL A 49 -3.45 13.31 2.09
N VAL A 50 -4.20 12.94 3.11
CA VAL A 50 -3.78 13.03 4.51
C VAL A 50 -3.35 11.69 5.09
N HIS A 51 -3.75 10.58 4.46
CA HIS A 51 -3.29 9.24 4.82
C HIS A 51 -3.54 8.27 3.66
N ALA A 52 -2.87 7.13 3.66
CA ALA A 52 -3.16 6.02 2.75
C ALA A 52 -2.86 4.69 3.45
N GLU A 53 -3.64 3.66 3.11
CA GLU A 53 -3.48 2.31 3.63
C GLU A 53 -3.50 1.30 2.49
N SER A 54 -2.69 0.26 2.60
CA SER A 54 -2.73 -0.89 1.70
C SER A 54 -2.34 -2.14 2.48
N PRO A 55 -3.03 -3.28 2.28
CA PRO A 55 -2.62 -4.55 2.89
C PRO A 55 -1.25 -5.04 2.39
N ALA A 56 -0.75 -4.48 1.28
CA ALA A 56 0.51 -4.85 0.67
C ALA A 56 1.75 -4.19 1.30
N THR A 57 1.57 -3.31 2.29
CA THR A 57 2.67 -2.58 2.94
C THR A 57 2.45 -2.49 4.45
N PRO A 58 3.53 -2.44 5.25
CA PRO A 58 3.42 -2.10 6.65
C PRO A 58 2.78 -0.73 6.86
N GLY A 59 1.89 -0.66 7.86
CA GLY A 59 1.30 0.57 8.32
C GLY A 59 2.28 1.39 9.15
N ILE A 60 1.89 2.62 9.46
CA ILE A 60 2.70 3.53 10.27
C ILE A 60 2.93 3.00 11.71
N ASP A 61 1.99 2.21 12.23
CA ASP A 61 2.11 1.47 13.49
C ASP A 61 3.33 0.55 13.49
N VAL A 62 3.47 -0.26 12.44
CA VAL A 62 4.58 -1.20 12.27
C VAL A 62 5.90 -0.46 12.11
N LEU A 63 5.92 0.63 11.33
CA LEU A 63 7.12 1.42 11.10
C LEU A 63 7.62 2.12 12.38
N LEU A 64 6.70 2.68 13.18
CA LEU A 64 7.05 3.35 14.45
C LEU A 64 7.51 2.35 15.52
N THR A 65 6.91 1.17 15.56
CA THR A 65 7.21 0.16 16.60
C THR A 65 8.45 -0.68 16.28
N THR A 66 8.60 -1.13 15.04
CA THR A 66 9.76 -1.97 14.64
C THR A 66 11.08 -1.19 14.67
N GLY A 67 11.03 0.11 14.37
CA GLY A 67 12.20 1.00 14.46
C GLY A 67 12.58 1.41 15.88
N GLY A 68 11.85 0.97 16.91
CA GLY A 68 12.08 1.33 18.31
C GLY A 68 11.73 2.80 18.65
N THR A 69 11.09 3.52 17.72
CA THR A 69 10.66 4.91 17.95
C THR A 69 9.48 4.97 18.92
N LEU A 70 8.66 3.93 18.94
CA LEU A 70 7.52 3.79 19.84
C LEU A 70 7.46 2.37 20.41
N ARG A 71 7.18 2.23 21.70
CA ARG A 71 6.86 0.91 22.27
C ARG A 71 5.48 0.45 21.80
N HIS A 72 5.30 -0.85 21.60
CA HIS A 72 4.06 -1.38 21.04
C HIS A 72 2.82 -1.03 21.89
N GLU A 73 2.96 -1.01 23.20
CA GLU A 73 1.88 -0.66 24.13
C GLU A 73 1.48 0.81 23.99
N GLY A 74 2.47 1.70 23.84
CA GLY A 74 2.23 3.13 23.68
C GLY A 74 1.46 3.50 22.41
N TRP A 75 1.47 2.63 21.38
CA TRP A 75 0.62 2.78 20.22
C TRP A 75 -0.85 2.56 20.55
N TRP A 76 -1.18 1.45 21.22
CA TRP A 76 -2.55 1.10 21.57
C TRP A 76 -3.15 2.06 22.59
N ASP A 77 -2.35 2.54 23.55
CA ASP A 77 -2.76 3.60 24.48
C ASP A 77 -3.15 4.88 23.74
N ALA A 78 -2.35 5.28 22.74
CA ALA A 78 -2.64 6.46 21.94
C ALA A 78 -3.91 6.30 21.10
N VAL A 79 -4.14 5.11 20.53
CA VAL A 79 -5.38 4.78 19.80
C VAL A 79 -6.59 4.84 20.73
N ALA A 80 -6.51 4.25 21.92
CA ALA A 80 -7.58 4.27 22.90
C ALA A 80 -7.92 5.70 23.36
N GLN A 81 -6.89 6.53 23.61
CA GLN A 81 -7.09 7.88 24.14
C GLN A 81 -7.53 8.90 23.09
N ALA A 82 -7.05 8.77 21.84
CA ALA A 82 -7.20 9.83 20.82
C ALA A 82 -7.84 9.36 19.50
N GLY A 83 -8.14 8.07 19.35
CA GLY A 83 -8.73 7.48 18.14
C GLY A 83 -10.09 8.06 17.79
N ALA A 84 -11.01 8.12 18.77
CA ALA A 84 -12.35 8.69 18.59
C ALA A 84 -12.30 10.17 18.16
N GLY A 85 -11.30 10.91 18.66
CA GLY A 85 -11.07 12.30 18.30
C GLY A 85 -10.38 12.50 16.95
N ARG A 86 -9.92 11.43 16.30
CA ARG A 86 -9.06 11.47 15.10
C ARG A 86 -7.79 12.28 15.30
N ARG A 87 -7.13 12.09 16.45
CA ARG A 87 -5.95 12.87 16.87
C ARG A 87 -4.79 12.01 17.35
N VAL A 88 -4.71 10.73 16.96
CA VAL A 88 -3.68 9.84 17.49
C VAL A 88 -2.27 10.33 17.16
N GLY A 89 -2.01 10.79 15.93
CA GLY A 89 -0.70 11.34 15.58
C GLY A 89 -0.32 12.54 16.44
N ARG A 90 -1.26 13.48 16.64
CA ARG A 90 -1.04 14.64 17.50
C ARG A 90 -0.81 14.22 18.97
N TYR A 91 -1.59 13.28 19.49
CA TYR A 91 -1.44 12.79 20.85
C TYR A 91 -0.05 12.15 21.07
N LEU A 92 0.44 11.36 20.12
CA LEU A 92 1.78 10.76 20.22
C LEU A 92 2.89 11.81 20.34
N VAL A 93 2.73 12.97 19.70
CA VAL A 93 3.68 14.09 19.78
C VAL A 93 3.48 14.88 21.07
N ASP A 94 2.24 15.29 21.36
CA ASP A 94 1.90 16.12 22.53
C ASP A 94 2.23 15.40 23.86
N SER A 95 2.11 14.06 23.90
CA SER A 95 2.45 13.22 25.05
C SER A 95 3.93 12.82 25.11
N GLY A 96 4.76 13.25 24.14
CA GLY A 96 6.20 12.97 24.10
C GLY A 96 6.57 11.52 23.77
N HIS A 97 5.62 10.70 23.31
CA HIS A 97 5.90 9.31 22.92
C HIS A 97 6.71 9.21 21.63
N VAL A 98 6.49 10.13 20.69
CA VAL A 98 7.18 10.17 19.40
C VAL A 98 7.56 11.61 19.04
N PRO A 99 8.81 11.90 18.65
CA PRO A 99 9.17 13.21 18.12
C PRO A 99 8.37 13.54 16.85
N GLY A 100 7.90 14.79 16.72
CA GLY A 100 7.07 15.21 15.57
C GLY A 100 7.70 14.92 14.20
N GLY A 101 9.01 15.17 14.05
CA GLY A 101 9.72 14.87 12.81
C GLY A 101 9.82 13.36 12.50
N ALA A 102 9.95 12.52 13.52
CA ALA A 102 9.95 11.06 13.33
C ALA A 102 8.57 10.57 12.88
N LEU A 103 7.50 11.09 13.49
CA LEU A 103 6.13 10.80 13.07
C LEU A 103 5.88 11.23 11.62
N GLU A 104 6.32 12.43 11.22
CA GLU A 104 6.14 12.93 9.86
C GLU A 104 6.89 12.07 8.83
N LEU A 105 8.13 11.66 9.12
CA LEU A 105 8.91 10.78 8.24
C LEU A 105 8.26 9.41 8.08
N CYS A 106 7.83 8.77 9.19
CA CYS A 106 7.14 7.49 9.14
C CYS A 106 5.78 7.60 8.42
N HIS A 107 5.04 8.69 8.66
CA HIS A 107 3.75 8.96 8.00
C HIS A 107 3.91 9.12 6.49
N LEU A 108 4.84 9.96 6.04
CA LEU A 108 5.10 10.15 4.61
C LEU A 108 5.60 8.85 3.95
N GLY A 109 6.47 8.10 4.64
CA GLY A 109 6.93 6.80 4.20
C GLY A 109 5.77 5.83 3.96
N ALA A 110 4.92 5.63 4.97
CA ALA A 110 3.73 4.77 4.88
C ALA A 110 2.74 5.25 3.81
N LEU A 111 2.49 6.57 3.73
CA LEU A 111 1.56 7.16 2.77
C LEU A 111 2.00 6.88 1.34
N TYR A 112 3.26 7.16 0.98
CA TYR A 112 3.74 6.92 -0.38
C TYR A 112 3.84 5.43 -0.71
N ASP A 113 4.14 4.57 0.26
CA ASP A 113 4.15 3.11 0.05
C ASP A 113 2.73 2.58 -0.21
N ALA A 114 1.78 2.94 0.63
CA ALA A 114 0.39 2.55 0.46
C ALA A 114 -0.21 3.12 -0.83
N ALA A 115 0.09 4.37 -1.16
CA ALA A 115 -0.35 5.00 -2.40
C ALA A 115 0.22 4.29 -3.63
N PHE A 116 1.48 3.83 -3.59
CA PHE A 116 2.08 3.07 -4.69
C PHE A 116 1.25 1.83 -5.06
N PHE A 117 0.80 1.06 -4.06
CA PHE A 117 -0.06 -0.11 -4.26
C PHE A 117 -1.52 0.26 -4.55
N ALA A 118 -2.10 1.20 -3.81
CA ALA A 118 -3.49 1.63 -4.02
C ALA A 118 -3.70 2.22 -5.42
N LEU A 119 -2.68 2.89 -5.98
CA LEU A 119 -2.73 3.47 -7.31
C LEU A 119 -2.29 2.52 -8.44
N ALA A 120 -2.01 1.24 -8.13
CA ALA A 120 -1.73 0.23 -9.15
C ALA A 120 -2.84 0.18 -10.22
N PRO A 121 -2.49 -0.07 -11.50
CA PRO A 121 -3.50 -0.30 -12.54
C PRO A 121 -4.46 -1.42 -12.12
N THR A 122 -5.76 -1.18 -12.22
CA THR A 122 -6.79 -2.17 -11.92
C THR A 122 -8.03 -1.91 -12.78
N GLY A 123 -8.73 -2.98 -13.17
CA GLY A 123 -10.02 -2.90 -13.84
C GLY A 123 -11.19 -2.66 -12.88
N THR A 124 -10.95 -2.75 -11.57
CA THR A 124 -11.98 -2.59 -10.54
C THR A 124 -12.31 -1.10 -10.34
N PRO A 125 -13.60 -0.71 -10.38
CA PRO A 125 -14.01 0.68 -10.18
C PRO A 125 -13.69 1.15 -8.75
N ALA A 126 -13.17 2.38 -8.65
CA ALA A 126 -12.94 3.03 -7.36
C ALA A 126 -14.26 3.53 -6.75
N ARG A 127 -14.32 3.59 -5.41
CA ARG A 127 -15.49 4.10 -4.67
C ARG A 127 -15.04 5.20 -3.72
N PHE A 128 -15.85 6.24 -3.55
CA PHE A 128 -15.54 7.33 -2.63
C PHE A 128 -16.63 7.50 -1.58
N ARG A 129 -16.22 7.64 -0.32
CA ARG A 129 -17.10 7.92 0.81
C ARG A 129 -16.76 9.27 1.42
N TYR A 130 -17.66 10.23 1.27
CA TYR A 130 -17.52 11.56 1.87
C TYR A 130 -17.52 11.51 3.40
N GLY A 131 -16.80 12.44 4.02
CA GLY A 131 -16.78 12.64 5.48
C GLY A 131 -15.99 11.58 6.28
N VAL A 132 -15.54 10.50 5.63
CA VAL A 132 -14.66 9.51 6.25
C VAL A 132 -13.26 10.09 6.39
N ALA A 133 -12.73 10.08 7.61
CA ALA A 133 -11.37 10.51 7.90
C ALA A 133 -10.62 9.41 8.65
N HIS A 134 -9.32 9.32 8.41
CA HIS A 134 -8.48 8.37 9.12
C HIS A 134 -8.32 8.79 10.59
N TRP A 135 -8.37 7.82 11.49
CA TRP A 135 -8.31 8.03 12.94
C TRP A 135 -6.96 8.58 13.42
N ILE A 136 -5.89 8.42 12.62
CA ILE A 136 -4.58 9.02 12.96
C ILE A 136 -4.62 10.55 12.95
N GLY A 137 -5.60 11.13 12.26
CA GLY A 137 -5.68 12.56 12.00
C GLY A 137 -4.70 13.02 10.92
N PRO A 138 -4.79 14.30 10.50
CA PRO A 138 -3.82 14.87 9.57
C PRO A 138 -2.47 15.02 10.27
N VAL A 139 -1.44 14.36 9.75
CA VAL A 139 -0.03 14.58 10.14
C VAL A 139 0.61 15.56 9.17
N ARG A 140 0.84 15.11 7.93
CA ARG A 140 1.32 15.95 6.83
C ARG A 140 0.43 15.77 5.59
N PRO A 141 -0.45 16.73 5.24
CA PRO A 141 -1.20 16.68 3.99
C PRO A 141 -0.27 16.75 2.78
N VAL A 142 -0.54 15.92 1.77
CA VAL A 142 0.24 15.82 0.53
C VAL A 142 -0.66 16.12 -0.67
N PRO A 143 -0.26 17.01 -1.60
CA PRO A 143 -1.02 17.25 -2.82
C PRO A 143 -1.16 15.97 -3.65
N VAL A 144 -2.35 15.73 -4.21
CA VAL A 144 -2.59 14.57 -5.09
C VAL A 144 -1.56 14.48 -6.22
N ALA A 145 -1.20 15.62 -6.82
CA ALA A 145 -0.18 15.66 -7.88
C ALA A 145 1.21 15.19 -7.41
N ALA A 146 1.57 15.42 -6.14
CA ALA A 146 2.82 14.94 -5.58
C ALA A 146 2.78 13.41 -5.35
N VAL A 147 1.65 12.88 -4.86
CA VAL A 147 1.43 11.44 -4.71
C VAL A 147 1.49 10.71 -6.06
N GLU A 148 0.84 11.24 -7.09
CA GLU A 148 0.89 10.65 -8.43
C GLU A 148 2.31 10.67 -9.01
N ARG A 149 3.01 11.80 -8.89
CA ARG A 149 4.39 11.95 -9.37
C ARG A 149 5.34 10.97 -8.70
N GLU A 150 5.29 10.84 -7.37
CA GLU A 150 6.13 9.90 -6.65
C GLU A 150 5.78 8.44 -7.00
N THR A 151 4.49 8.12 -7.20
CA THR A 151 4.08 6.78 -7.64
C THR A 151 4.68 6.44 -9.01
N LEU A 152 4.63 7.37 -9.97
CA LEU A 152 5.21 7.18 -11.30
C LEU A 152 6.73 7.06 -11.25
N ARG A 153 7.39 7.94 -10.50
CA ARG A 153 8.84 7.89 -10.27
C ARG A 153 9.28 6.54 -9.70
N ARG A 154 8.54 5.99 -8.75
CA ARG A 154 8.82 4.66 -8.15
C ARG A 154 8.68 3.53 -9.17
N ARG A 155 7.66 3.56 -10.03
CA ARG A 155 7.49 2.56 -11.10
C ARG A 155 8.62 2.60 -12.10
N GLU A 156 8.94 3.79 -12.60
CA GLU A 156 10.05 4.00 -13.53
C GLU A 156 11.38 3.57 -12.90
N PHE A 157 11.58 3.82 -11.61
CA PHE A 157 12.78 3.37 -10.91
C PHE A 157 12.87 1.84 -10.82
N LEU A 158 11.78 1.13 -10.51
CA LEU A 158 11.79 -0.34 -10.49
C LEU A 158 12.04 -0.92 -11.88
N ASP A 159 11.39 -0.36 -12.92
CA ASP A 159 11.55 -0.77 -14.30
C ASP A 159 13.00 -0.62 -14.79
N ARG A 160 13.66 0.49 -14.43
CA ARG A 160 15.10 0.71 -14.70
C ARG A 160 16.03 -0.29 -14.00
N ILE A 161 15.67 -0.79 -12.82
CA ILE A 161 16.50 -1.77 -12.10
C ILE A 161 16.40 -3.13 -12.79
N TRP A 162 15.17 -3.57 -13.03
CA TRP A 162 14.88 -4.84 -13.67
C TRP A 162 13.45 -4.80 -14.21
N PRO A 163 13.17 -4.91 -15.52
CA PRO A 163 11.82 -4.71 -16.05
C PRO A 163 10.79 -5.78 -15.63
N ASP A 164 11.21 -7.03 -15.46
CA ASP A 164 10.29 -8.13 -15.10
C ASP A 164 9.74 -7.98 -13.67
N ALA A 165 8.43 -7.79 -13.59
CA ALA A 165 7.69 -7.55 -12.36
C ALA A 165 7.18 -8.81 -11.65
N ALA A 166 7.54 -10.00 -12.12
CA ALA A 166 7.04 -11.26 -11.55
C ALA A 166 7.26 -11.34 -10.02
N CYS A 167 8.42 -10.90 -9.53
CA CYS A 167 8.77 -10.94 -8.10
C CYS A 167 8.03 -9.90 -7.24
N ASP A 168 7.30 -8.94 -7.83
CA ASP A 168 6.64 -7.89 -7.04
C ASP A 168 5.39 -8.41 -6.30
N GLY A 169 4.73 -9.43 -6.85
CA GLY A 169 3.48 -9.95 -6.31
C GLY A 169 3.44 -11.47 -6.14
N ALA A 170 4.34 -12.22 -6.77
CA ALA A 170 4.39 -13.67 -6.63
C ALA A 170 5.13 -14.10 -5.35
N PRO A 171 4.86 -15.31 -4.83
CA PRO A 171 5.72 -15.94 -3.85
C PRO A 171 7.17 -16.06 -4.35
N LEU A 172 8.14 -16.02 -3.43
CA LEU A 172 9.55 -15.86 -3.77
C LEU A 172 10.37 -17.07 -3.33
N LEU A 173 11.15 -17.64 -4.26
CA LEU A 173 12.15 -18.68 -3.98
C LEU A 173 13.56 -18.13 -4.16
N ARG A 174 14.50 -18.65 -3.37
CA ARG A 174 15.93 -18.49 -3.67
C ARG A 174 16.29 -19.35 -4.86
N SER A 175 16.94 -18.74 -5.85
CA SER A 175 17.44 -19.49 -6.99
C SER A 175 18.67 -20.31 -6.56
N ALA A 176 18.60 -21.63 -6.77
CA ALA A 176 19.72 -22.54 -6.53
C ALA A 176 20.76 -22.52 -7.67
N ALA A 177 20.40 -21.94 -8.82
CA ALA A 177 21.15 -22.04 -10.07
C ALA A 177 22.38 -21.13 -10.15
N HIS A 178 22.50 -20.12 -9.29
CA HIS A 178 23.58 -19.14 -9.38
C HIS A 178 24.17 -18.78 -8.01
N PRO A 179 25.32 -19.35 -7.62
CA PRO A 179 26.16 -18.71 -6.63
C PRO A 179 26.70 -17.40 -7.23
N SER A 180 26.21 -16.25 -6.75
CA SER A 180 26.82 -14.97 -7.08
C SER A 180 28.19 -14.89 -6.43
N ASP A 181 29.25 -14.70 -7.22
CA ASP A 181 30.60 -14.42 -6.72
C ASP A 181 30.68 -13.07 -5.99
N ALA A 182 29.75 -12.15 -6.28
CA ALA A 182 29.69 -10.86 -5.60
C ALA A 182 29.06 -10.99 -4.20
N PRO A 183 29.65 -10.36 -3.17
CA PRO A 183 29.11 -10.42 -1.81
C PRO A 183 27.75 -9.73 -1.73
N VAL A 184 26.75 -10.47 -1.22
CA VAL A 184 25.40 -9.95 -1.03
C VAL A 184 25.36 -9.03 0.21
N PRO A 185 24.92 -7.76 0.09
CA PRO A 185 24.74 -6.85 1.22
C PRO A 185 23.89 -7.47 2.34
N ALA A 186 24.23 -7.21 3.59
CA ALA A 186 23.54 -7.79 4.76
C ALA A 186 22.01 -7.60 4.72
N ARG A 187 21.55 -6.42 4.27
CA ARG A 187 20.10 -6.15 4.12
C ARG A 187 19.42 -7.07 3.10
N GLN A 188 20.10 -7.40 2.00
CA GLN A 188 19.59 -8.27 0.94
C GLN A 188 19.66 -9.74 1.35
N ARG A 189 20.69 -10.12 2.12
CA ARG A 189 20.76 -11.46 2.75
C ARG A 189 19.55 -11.73 3.64
N ARG A 190 19.09 -10.74 4.42
CA ARG A 190 17.90 -10.90 5.26
C ARG A 190 16.61 -11.11 4.45
N ILE A 191 16.53 -10.53 3.24
CA ILE A 191 15.41 -10.78 2.31
C ILE A 191 15.49 -12.20 1.76
N LEU A 192 16.68 -12.63 1.31
CA LEU A 192 16.92 -14.03 0.90
C LEU A 192 16.51 -14.99 2.03
N GLU A 193 16.99 -14.75 3.27
CA GLU A 193 16.36 -15.08 4.56
C GLU A 193 14.97 -15.70 4.46
N LEU A 194 14.05 -14.87 3.97
CA LEU A 194 12.61 -15.08 4.06
C LEU A 194 11.96 -15.58 2.75
N ALA A 195 12.75 -15.73 1.67
CA ALA A 195 12.30 -16.27 0.38
C ALA A 195 12.19 -17.80 0.45
N ASP A 196 11.06 -18.28 0.96
CA ASP A 196 10.77 -19.69 1.25
C ASP A 196 9.80 -20.36 0.26
N GLY A 197 9.44 -19.64 -0.81
CA GLY A 197 8.48 -20.07 -1.83
C GLY A 197 7.03 -19.83 -1.48
N VAL A 198 6.76 -19.27 -0.30
CA VAL A 198 5.40 -18.93 0.15
C VAL A 198 5.25 -17.42 0.29
N ARG A 199 6.24 -16.74 0.87
CA ARG A 199 6.18 -15.30 1.11
C ARG A 199 6.31 -14.49 -0.17
N THR A 200 5.46 -13.47 -0.28
CA THR A 200 5.54 -12.39 -1.27
C THR A 200 6.44 -11.25 -0.77
N ALA A 201 6.72 -10.27 -1.64
CA ALA A 201 7.41 -9.04 -1.25
C ALA A 201 6.69 -8.30 -0.10
N SER A 202 5.36 -8.30 -0.10
CA SER A 202 4.53 -7.70 0.95
C SER A 202 4.68 -8.43 2.28
N ASP A 203 4.68 -9.76 2.27
CA ASP A 203 4.87 -10.55 3.49
C ASP A 203 6.25 -10.33 4.11
N ILE A 204 7.28 -10.24 3.26
CA ILE A 204 8.65 -9.93 3.69
C ILE A 204 8.73 -8.53 4.28
N ALA A 205 8.09 -7.54 3.65
CA ALA A 205 8.04 -6.17 4.15
C ALA A 205 7.41 -6.09 5.55
N GLN A 206 6.30 -6.82 5.76
CA GLN A 206 5.63 -6.95 7.05
C GLN A 206 6.51 -7.63 8.08
N ALA A 207 7.09 -8.79 7.75
CA ALA A 207 7.94 -9.55 8.66
C ALA A 207 9.19 -8.76 9.11
N LEU A 208 9.70 -7.87 8.25
CA LEU A 208 10.86 -7.02 8.55
C LEU A 208 10.49 -5.65 9.14
N GLY A 209 9.22 -5.27 9.12
CA GLY A 209 8.73 -3.94 9.49
C GLY A 209 9.41 -2.82 8.68
N ARG A 210 9.55 -3.03 7.36
CA ARG A 210 10.24 -2.10 6.45
C ARG A 210 9.34 -1.70 5.30
N SER A 211 9.63 -0.54 4.70
CA SER A 211 8.94 -0.09 3.50
C SER A 211 8.93 -1.17 2.41
N ALA A 212 7.74 -1.52 1.94
CA ALA A 212 7.52 -2.47 0.87
C ALA A 212 8.19 -2.01 -0.43
N PHE A 213 8.17 -0.72 -0.77
CA PHE A 213 8.92 -0.19 -1.91
C PHE A 213 10.43 -0.47 -1.81
N HIS A 214 11.04 -0.31 -0.64
CA HIS A 214 12.46 -0.64 -0.47
C HIS A 214 12.74 -2.14 -0.59
N ILE A 215 11.82 -2.99 -0.12
CA ILE A 215 11.88 -4.44 -0.35
C ILE A 215 11.80 -4.74 -1.84
N LEU A 216 10.89 -4.11 -2.59
CA LEU A 216 10.80 -4.26 -4.05
C LEU A 216 12.10 -3.85 -4.76
N VAL A 217 12.71 -2.74 -4.36
CA VAL A 217 14.01 -2.29 -4.92
C VAL A 217 15.10 -3.33 -4.70
N ASP A 218 15.22 -3.86 -3.48
CA ASP A 218 16.23 -4.88 -3.19
C ASP A 218 15.90 -6.22 -3.87
N LEU A 219 14.62 -6.59 -4.01
CA LEU A 219 14.19 -7.79 -4.74
C LEU A 219 14.46 -7.69 -6.25
N ARG A 220 14.17 -6.55 -6.89
CA ARG A 220 14.50 -6.33 -8.31
C ARG A 220 16.00 -6.47 -8.56
N ARG A 221 16.83 -5.99 -7.63
CA ARG A 221 18.29 -6.17 -7.69
C ARG A 221 18.71 -7.64 -7.51
N LEU A 222 18.09 -8.36 -6.57
CA LEU A 222 18.34 -9.79 -6.37
C LEU A 222 17.89 -10.63 -7.57
N ALA A 223 16.75 -10.30 -8.17
CA ALA A 223 16.24 -10.96 -9.37
C ALA A 223 17.15 -10.69 -10.59
N ALA A 224 17.60 -9.45 -10.78
CA ALA A 224 18.58 -9.11 -11.82
C ALA A 224 19.92 -9.86 -11.64
N ALA A 225 20.30 -10.16 -10.40
CA ALA A 225 21.47 -10.97 -10.07
C ALA A 225 21.20 -12.50 -10.14
N GLY A 226 19.99 -12.93 -10.48
CA GLY A 226 19.62 -14.34 -10.55
C GLY A 226 19.58 -15.07 -9.20
N LEU A 227 19.42 -14.32 -8.10
CA LEU A 227 19.44 -14.86 -6.72
C LEU A 227 18.04 -15.16 -6.17
N VAL A 228 17.00 -14.55 -6.75
CA VAL A 228 15.60 -14.76 -6.40
C VAL A 228 14.80 -14.93 -7.66
N GLU A 229 13.85 -15.86 -7.61
CA GLU A 229 12.87 -16.08 -8.66
C GLU A 229 11.45 -16.07 -8.09
N ALA A 230 10.53 -15.57 -8.89
CA ALA A 230 9.11 -15.70 -8.63
C ALA A 230 8.69 -17.15 -8.81
N VAL A 231 7.97 -17.69 -7.84
CA VAL A 231 7.24 -18.95 -8.00
C VAL A 231 6.14 -18.68 -9.03
N ARG A 232 6.41 -19.05 -10.27
CA ARG A 232 5.40 -19.01 -11.32
C ARG A 232 4.37 -20.08 -10.97
N ALA A 233 3.14 -19.66 -10.69
CA ALA A 233 2.02 -20.59 -10.70
C ALA A 233 2.01 -21.25 -12.08
N GLN A 234 2.32 -22.54 -12.12
CA GLN A 234 2.13 -23.30 -13.35
C GLN A 234 0.62 -23.23 -13.64
N PRO A 235 0.18 -22.73 -14.81
CA PRO A 235 -1.23 -22.74 -15.13
C PRO A 235 -1.70 -24.18 -14.98
N LEU A 236 -2.68 -24.43 -14.09
CA LEU A 236 -3.31 -25.74 -14.02
C LEU A 236 -3.75 -26.10 -15.44
N PRO A 237 -3.49 -27.32 -15.94
CA PRO A 237 -4.07 -27.75 -17.20
C PRO A 237 -5.57 -27.54 -17.10
N ALA A 238 -6.14 -26.79 -18.05
CA ALA A 238 -7.56 -26.52 -18.12
C ALA A 238 -8.30 -27.85 -17.98
N ALA A 239 -9.02 -28.01 -16.87
CA ALA A 239 -9.86 -29.19 -16.66
C ALA A 239 -10.87 -29.22 -17.80
N SER A 240 -10.66 -30.13 -18.74
CA SER A 240 -11.62 -30.41 -19.79
C SER A 240 -12.79 -31.16 -19.17
N GLY A 241 -13.92 -30.46 -18.99
CA GLY A 241 -15.22 -31.06 -18.69
C GLY A 241 -16.07 -30.21 -17.74
N PRO A 242 -17.40 -30.12 -17.94
CA PRO A 242 -18.30 -29.55 -16.96
C PRO A 242 -18.46 -30.54 -15.79
N GLY A 243 -17.44 -30.62 -14.94
CA GLY A 243 -17.55 -31.26 -13.64
C GLY A 243 -18.35 -30.35 -12.72
N ARG A 244 -19.59 -30.76 -12.39
CA ARG A 244 -20.39 -30.13 -11.33
C ARG A 244 -19.50 -29.95 -10.09
N ILE A 245 -19.26 -28.70 -9.71
CA ILE A 245 -18.80 -28.38 -8.36
C ILE A 245 -19.95 -28.75 -7.44
N THR A 246 -19.84 -29.88 -6.76
CA THR A 246 -20.63 -30.15 -5.55
C THR A 246 -20.10 -29.21 -4.49
N LEU A 247 -20.79 -28.08 -4.29
CA LEU A 247 -20.61 -27.26 -3.11
C LEU A 247 -20.93 -28.12 -1.88
N PRO A 248 -20.09 -28.13 -0.83
CA PRO A 248 -20.51 -28.72 0.43
C PRO A 248 -21.79 -28.03 0.90
N GLU A 249 -22.76 -28.84 1.33
CA GLU A 249 -24.00 -28.36 1.94
C GLU A 249 -23.61 -27.43 3.10
N VAL A 250 -24.00 -26.16 3.01
CA VAL A 250 -23.83 -25.20 4.09
C VAL A 250 -24.76 -25.63 5.22
N THR A 251 -24.23 -26.43 6.14
CA THR A 251 -24.85 -26.62 7.45
C THR A 251 -24.97 -25.25 8.09
N ALA A 252 -26.18 -24.91 8.57
CA ALA A 252 -26.46 -23.62 9.19
C ALA A 252 -25.49 -23.38 10.36
N ASP A 253 -24.53 -22.50 10.14
CA ASP A 253 -23.50 -22.14 11.10
C ASP A 253 -24.16 -21.36 12.26
N PRO A 254 -24.05 -21.81 13.53
CA PRO A 254 -24.64 -21.13 14.70
C PRO A 254 -24.24 -19.65 14.81
N ASP A 255 -23.12 -19.26 14.21
CA ASP A 255 -22.60 -17.90 14.20
C ASP A 255 -23.47 -16.93 13.38
N ILE A 256 -24.16 -17.39 12.33
CA ILE A 256 -25.06 -16.53 11.53
C ILE A 256 -26.32 -16.16 12.34
N ALA A 257 -26.81 -17.07 13.18
CA ALA A 257 -27.96 -16.81 14.05
C ALA A 257 -27.60 -15.84 15.19
N LEU A 258 -26.37 -15.87 15.68
CA LEU A 258 -25.86 -14.89 16.64
C LEU A 258 -25.75 -13.50 16.00
N LEU A 259 -25.16 -13.41 14.81
CA LEU A 259 -24.99 -12.13 14.10
C LEU A 259 -26.32 -11.46 13.73
N ARG A 260 -27.34 -12.25 13.35
CA ARG A 260 -28.69 -11.73 13.09
C ARG A 260 -29.33 -11.17 14.36
N ARG A 261 -29.24 -11.89 15.48
CA ARG A 261 -29.78 -11.42 16.77
C ARG A 261 -29.09 -10.14 17.24
N LEU A 262 -27.78 -10.03 17.04
CA LEU A 262 -27.02 -8.84 17.39
C LEU A 262 -27.46 -7.63 16.56
N ARG A 263 -27.63 -7.80 15.25
CA ARG A 263 -28.14 -6.75 14.37
C ARG A 263 -29.54 -6.31 14.79
N ASP A 264 -30.46 -7.26 14.99
CA ASP A 264 -31.85 -6.94 15.32
C ASP A 264 -31.94 -6.21 16.69
N ALA A 265 -31.07 -6.53 17.65
CA ALA A 265 -30.98 -5.82 18.93
C ALA A 265 -30.42 -4.40 18.81
N LEU A 266 -29.50 -4.16 17.85
CA LEU A 266 -28.95 -2.84 17.58
C LEU A 266 -29.91 -1.94 16.79
N GLU A 267 -30.77 -2.53 15.96
CA GLU A 267 -31.81 -1.80 15.21
C GLU A 267 -33.03 -1.44 16.09
N ALA A 268 -33.15 -2.06 17.27
CA ALA A 268 -34.23 -1.80 18.24
C ALA A 268 -33.88 -0.75 19.31
N LEU A 269 -32.68 -0.15 19.25
CA LEU A 269 -32.21 0.96 20.10
C LEU A 269 -32.38 2.30 19.36
#